data_AF-A0A1G7FP17-F1
#
_entry.id   AF-A0A1G7FP17-F1
#
_cell.length_a   1.000
_cell.length_b   1.000
_cell.length_c   1.000
_cell.angle_alpha   90.00
_cell.angle_beta   90.00
_cell.angle_gamma   90.00
#
_symmetry.space_group_name_H-M   'P 1'
#
loop_
_entity.id
_entity.type
_entity.pdbx_description
1 polymer ?
#
loop_
_entity_poly.entity_id
_entity_poly.type
_entity_poly.pdbx_seq_one_letter_code
_entity_poly.pdbx_strand_id
1 'polypeptide(L)'
;MEILNKKERRNSFLLFLLMFVVTVGILFSAFFFSYKLPWKENRVLRTENQKIRYEFLYQKKFIKDLENIDTLIDSLENTREGYFFLEQSINADLIDIKSEIPKDSLDDKSMYENLILTYKKLMDAKRDLKQVENAKNEIADLNEQLSASEKEIGQLEKALELSQRLRN
;
A
#
# COMPACT_ATOMS: atom_id res chain seq x y z
N MET A 1 -70.73 -18.87 -61.05
CA MET A 1 -70.64 -19.33 -59.64
C MET A 1 -70.14 -18.18 -58.80
N GLU A 2 -71.06 -17.45 -58.16
CA GLU A 2 -70.66 -16.42 -57.20
C GLU A 2 -69.99 -17.10 -56.01
N ILE A 3 -68.80 -16.61 -55.66
CA ILE A 3 -67.99 -17.17 -54.58
C ILE A 3 -68.69 -16.79 -53.27
N LEU A 4 -69.61 -17.65 -52.82
CA LEU A 4 -70.13 -17.64 -51.47
C LEU A 4 -68.90 -17.71 -50.55
N ASN A 5 -68.80 -16.75 -49.62
CA ASN A 5 -67.78 -16.66 -48.56
C ASN A 5 -66.52 -15.78 -48.80
N LYS A 6 -66.63 -14.71 -49.60
CA LYS A 6 -65.58 -13.65 -49.70
C LYS A 6 -65.20 -12.99 -48.36
N LYS A 7 -66.15 -12.89 -47.42
CA LYS A 7 -65.96 -12.21 -46.13
C LYS A 7 -65.11 -13.05 -45.16
N GLU A 8 -65.39 -14.34 -45.03
CA GLU A 8 -64.55 -15.25 -44.23
C GLU A 8 -63.15 -15.38 -44.82
N ARG A 9 -63.01 -15.45 -46.15
CA ARG A 9 -61.69 -15.50 -46.78
C ARG A 9 -60.84 -14.25 -46.50
N ARG A 10 -61.45 -13.05 -46.50
CA ARG A 10 -60.77 -11.82 -46.10
C ARG A 10 -60.39 -11.82 -44.63
N ASN A 11 -61.27 -12.32 -43.75
CA ASN A 11 -60.99 -12.38 -42.32
C ASN A 11 -59.84 -13.34 -42.00
N SER A 12 -59.85 -14.54 -42.58
CA SER A 12 -58.76 -15.52 -42.41
C SER A 12 -57.44 -15.00 -42.98
N PHE A 13 -57.46 -14.28 -44.11
CA PHE A 13 -56.27 -13.63 -44.65
C PHE A 13 -55.74 -12.51 -43.74
N LEU A 14 -56.62 -11.70 -43.15
CA LEU A 14 -56.24 -10.64 -42.21
C LEU A 14 -55.67 -11.22 -40.92
N LEU A 15 -56.25 -12.30 -40.41
CA LEU A 15 -55.77 -13.01 -39.23
C LEU A 15 -54.40 -13.65 -39.50
N PHE A 16 -54.20 -14.24 -40.69
CA PHE A 16 -52.91 -14.75 -41.13
C PHE A 16 -51.86 -13.64 -41.25
N LEU A 17 -52.21 -12.51 -41.87
CA LEU A 17 -51.32 -11.36 -42.00
C LEU A 17 -50.92 -10.79 -40.63
N LEU A 18 -51.87 -10.71 -39.70
CA LEU A 18 -51.61 -10.28 -38.33
C LEU A 18 -50.66 -11.23 -37.62
N MET A 19 -50.92 -12.54 -37.67
CA MET A 19 -50.03 -13.55 -37.08
C MET A 19 -48.64 -13.54 -37.73
N PHE A 20 -48.55 -13.30 -39.03
CA PHE A 20 -47.29 -13.17 -39.75
C PHE A 20 -46.49 -11.95 -39.26
N VAL A 21 -47.13 -10.78 -39.14
CA VAL A 21 -46.47 -9.57 -38.64
C VAL A 21 -46.01 -9.75 -37.19
N VAL A 22 -46.82 -10.40 -36.35
CA VAL A 22 -46.47 -10.67 -34.95
C VAL A 22 -45.27 -11.62 -34.85
N THR A 23 -45.26 -12.71 -35.61
CA THR A 23 -44.15 -13.68 -35.59
C THR A 23 -42.86 -13.09 -36.14
N VAL A 24 -42.93 -12.31 -37.22
CA VAL A 24 -41.77 -11.56 -37.74
C VAL A 24 -41.28 -10.53 -36.72
N GLY A 25 -42.18 -9.80 -36.07
CA GLY A 25 -41.83 -8.83 -35.02
C GLY A 25 -41.11 -9.47 -33.83
N ILE A 26 -41.58 -10.64 -33.38
CA ILE A 26 -40.93 -11.41 -32.30
C ILE A 26 -39.53 -11.87 -32.73
N LEU A 27 -39.38 -12.40 -33.96
CA LEU A 27 -38.08 -12.80 -34.49
C LEU A 27 -37.10 -11.63 -34.54
N PHE A 28 -37.50 -10.47 -35.09
CA PHE A 28 -36.63 -9.29 -35.15
C PHE A 28 -36.24 -8.79 -33.76
N SER A 29 -37.17 -8.78 -32.80
CA SER A 29 -36.88 -8.42 -31.41
C SER A 29 -35.87 -9.39 -30.79
N ALA A 30 -36.05 -10.70 -30.96
CA ALA A 30 -35.14 -11.73 -30.46
C ALA A 30 -33.73 -11.58 -31.06
N PHE A 31 -33.62 -11.34 -32.37
CA PHE A 31 -32.35 -11.06 -33.04
C PHE A 31 -31.68 -9.79 -32.51
N PHE A 32 -32.44 -8.71 -32.30
CA PHE A 32 -31.91 -7.45 -31.80
C PHE A 32 -31.40 -7.57 -30.35
N PHE A 33 -32.14 -8.25 -29.47
CA PHE A 33 -31.69 -8.55 -28.12
C PHE A 33 -30.44 -9.45 -28.13
N SER A 34 -30.41 -10.48 -28.97
CA SER A 34 -29.26 -11.37 -29.11
C SER A 34 -27.99 -10.65 -29.58
N TYR A 35 -28.11 -9.60 -30.40
CA TYR A 35 -26.96 -8.82 -30.87
C TYR A 35 -26.49 -7.74 -29.89
N LYS A 36 -27.43 -7.05 -29.21
CA LYS A 36 -27.11 -5.91 -28.34
C LYS A 36 -26.60 -6.32 -26.95
N LEU A 37 -27.01 -7.48 -26.46
CA LEU A 37 -26.60 -8.06 -25.19
C LEU A 37 -25.08 -8.34 -25.11
N PRO A 38 -24.45 -9.04 -26.08
CA PRO A 38 -23.00 -9.32 -26.04
C PRO A 38 -22.16 -8.05 -26.14
N TRP A 39 -22.66 -6.98 -26.76
CA TRP A 39 -21.93 -5.71 -26.85
C TRP A 39 -21.89 -4.98 -25.51
N LYS A 40 -22.98 -5.01 -24.75
CA LYS A 40 -23.04 -4.40 -23.42
C LYS A 40 -22.18 -5.19 -22.43
N GLU A 41 -22.25 -6.52 -22.46
CA GLU A 41 -21.43 -7.39 -21.63
C GLU A 41 -19.94 -7.19 -21.92
N ASN A 42 -19.54 -7.22 -23.19
CA ASN A 42 -18.14 -7.02 -23.56
C ASN A 42 -17.62 -5.62 -23.16
N ARG A 43 -18.49 -4.60 -23.21
CA ARG A 43 -18.14 -3.26 -22.73
C ARG A 43 -17.93 -3.23 -21.21
N VAL A 44 -18.80 -3.87 -20.44
CA VAL A 44 -18.65 -3.99 -18.97
C VAL A 44 -17.39 -4.78 -18.63
N LEU A 45 -17.18 -5.93 -19.26
CA LEU A 45 -15.98 -6.76 -19.06
C LEU A 45 -14.69 -6.03 -19.41
N ARG A 46 -14.69 -5.18 -20.45
CA ARG A 46 -13.55 -4.33 -20.78
C ARG A 46 -13.29 -3.27 -19.72
N THR A 47 -14.33 -2.61 -19.22
CA THR A 47 -14.20 -1.63 -18.14
C THR A 47 -13.67 -2.27 -16.86
N GLU A 48 -14.20 -3.43 -16.48
CA GLU A 48 -13.71 -4.19 -15.31
C GLU A 48 -12.25 -4.62 -15.49
N ASN A 49 -11.89 -5.15 -16.66
CA ASN A 49 -10.49 -5.49 -16.96
C ASN A 49 -9.57 -4.28 -16.85
N GLN A 50 -10.00 -3.10 -17.29
CA GLN A 50 -9.21 -1.88 -17.15
C GLN A 50 -9.04 -1.48 -15.68
N LYS A 51 -10.09 -1.59 -14.86
CA LYS A 51 -10.01 -1.34 -13.41
C LYS A 51 -9.02 -2.29 -12.73
N ILE A 52 -9.15 -3.60 -12.99
CA ILE A 52 -8.24 -4.62 -12.43
C ILE A 52 -6.79 -4.37 -12.86
N ARG A 53 -6.56 -4.05 -14.14
CA ARG A 53 -5.20 -3.74 -14.62
C ARG A 53 -4.62 -2.50 -13.94
N TYR A 54 -5.44 -1.47 -13.72
CA TYR A 54 -5.02 -0.28 -12.99
C TYR A 54 -4.66 -0.61 -11.53
N GLU A 55 -5.53 -1.34 -10.83
CA GLU A 55 -5.30 -1.78 -9.44
C GLU A 55 -4.02 -2.62 -9.33
N PHE A 56 -3.79 -3.55 -10.25
CA PHE A 56 -2.58 -4.38 -10.26
C PHE A 56 -1.31 -3.58 -10.51
N LEU A 57 -1.34 -2.62 -11.45
CA LEU A 57 -0.19 -1.75 -11.72
C LEU A 57 0.11 -0.83 -10.53
N TYR A 58 -0.93 -0.29 -9.91
CA TYR A 58 -0.80 0.51 -8.70
C TYR A 58 -0.21 -0.30 -7.56
N GLN A 59 -0.76 -1.49 -7.28
CA GLN A 59 -0.27 -2.38 -6.22
C GLN A 59 1.20 -2.75 -6.45
N LYS A 60 1.60 -3.07 -7.69
CA LYS A 60 2.99 -3.36 -8.02
C LYS A 60 3.92 -2.16 -7.78
N LYS A 61 3.48 -0.95 -8.14
CA LYS A 61 4.23 0.28 -7.86
C LYS A 61 4.36 0.48 -6.35
N PHE A 62 3.25 0.42 -5.63
CA PHE A 62 3.19 0.59 -4.19
C PHE A 62 4.12 -0.38 -3.43
N ILE A 63 4.11 -1.67 -3.79
CA ILE A 63 4.99 -2.67 -3.18
C ILE A 63 6.46 -2.31 -3.45
N LYS A 64 6.80 -1.93 -4.69
CA LYS A 64 8.17 -1.54 -5.03
C LYS A 64 8.64 -0.32 -4.25
N ASP A 65 7.75 0.66 -4.05
CA ASP A 65 8.07 1.86 -3.29
C ASP A 65 8.29 1.53 -1.80
N LEU A 66 7.50 0.59 -1.24
CA LEU A 66 7.73 0.06 0.11
C LEU A 66 9.02 -0.76 0.23
N GLU A 67 9.38 -1.56 -0.77
CA GLU A 67 10.66 -2.29 -0.79
C GLU A 67 11.84 -1.32 -0.76
N ASN A 68 11.77 -0.20 -1.48
CA ASN A 68 12.80 0.83 -1.40
C ASN A 68 12.91 1.41 0.03
N ILE A 69 11.77 1.70 0.67
CA ILE A 69 11.75 2.17 2.06
C ILE A 69 12.35 1.13 3.01
N ASP A 70 12.05 -0.15 2.80
CA ASP A 70 12.64 -1.26 3.58
C ASP A 70 14.17 -1.22 3.53
N THR A 71 14.74 -1.07 2.32
CA THR A 71 16.20 -0.98 2.15
C THR A 71 16.80 0.26 2.83
N LEU A 72 16.07 1.38 2.88
CA LEU A 72 16.49 2.59 3.59
C LEU A 72 16.45 2.38 5.10
N ILE A 73 15.41 1.71 5.62
CA ILE A 73 15.28 1.34 7.03
C ILE A 73 16.41 0.38 7.45
N ASP A 74 16.77 -0.58 6.60
CA ASP A 74 17.92 -1.47 6.85
C ASP A 74 19.25 -0.73 6.83
N SER A 75 19.39 0.28 5.97
CA SER A 75 20.57 1.13 5.94
C SER A 75 20.74 1.96 7.24
N LEU A 76 19.65 2.23 7.96
CA LEU A 76 19.67 2.95 9.24
C LEU A 76 20.49 2.22 10.32
N GLU A 77 20.61 0.90 10.23
CA GLU A 77 21.37 0.06 11.15
C GLU A 77 22.90 0.22 10.97
N ASN A 78 23.32 0.31 9.70
CA ASN A 78 24.74 0.37 9.29
C ASN A 78 25.35 1.77 9.38
N THR A 79 24.53 2.81 9.52
CA THR A 79 25.01 4.19 9.46
C THR A 79 25.42 4.69 10.85
N ARG A 80 26.71 4.96 11.07
CA ARG A 80 27.22 5.55 12.33
C ARG A 80 26.92 7.04 12.45
N GLU A 81 26.96 7.78 11.35
CA GLU A 81 26.76 9.24 11.30
C GLU A 81 25.82 9.59 10.14
N GLY A 82 24.79 10.41 10.39
CA GLY A 82 23.85 10.86 9.36
C GLY A 82 22.49 10.13 9.30
N TYR A 83 22.14 9.33 10.32
CA TYR A 83 20.84 8.64 10.39
C TYR A 83 19.63 9.59 10.28
N PHE A 84 19.78 10.84 10.73
CA PHE A 84 18.73 11.86 10.67
C PHE A 84 18.31 12.22 9.23
N PHE A 85 19.28 12.26 8.30
CA PHE A 85 18.97 12.53 6.88
C PHE A 85 18.22 11.35 6.25
N LEU A 86 18.65 10.12 6.56
CA LEU A 86 17.95 8.90 6.17
C LEU A 86 16.52 8.86 6.73
N GLU A 87 16.34 9.21 8.00
CA GLU A 87 15.01 9.29 8.63
C GLU A 87 14.11 10.32 7.95
N GLN A 88 14.64 11.50 7.60
CA GLN A 88 13.86 12.50 6.87
C GLN A 88 13.47 12.02 5.47
N SER A 89 14.38 11.36 4.76
CA SER A 89 14.11 10.78 3.44
C SER A 89 13.01 9.72 3.53
N ILE A 90 13.11 8.78 4.47
CA ILE A 90 12.10 7.73 4.68
C ILE A 90 10.73 8.35 4.99
N ASN A 91 10.68 9.37 5.85
CA ASN A 91 9.44 10.04 6.17
C ASN A 91 8.83 10.77 4.97
N ALA A 92 9.66 11.42 4.14
CA ALA A 92 9.21 12.06 2.90
C ALA A 92 8.62 11.01 1.94
N ASP A 93 9.34 9.91 1.71
CA ASP A 93 8.88 8.83 0.83
C ASP A 93 7.56 8.21 1.32
N LEU A 94 7.41 7.99 2.62
CA LEU A 94 6.15 7.50 3.21
C LEU A 94 4.98 8.48 3.04
N ILE A 95 5.24 9.79 3.12
CA ILE A 95 4.24 10.84 2.87
C ILE A 95 3.85 10.86 1.39
N ASP A 96 4.82 10.75 0.50
CA ASP A 96 4.60 10.74 -0.94
C ASP A 96 3.76 9.53 -1.34
N ILE A 97 4.12 8.32 -0.91
CA ILE A 97 3.31 7.11 -1.14
C ILE A 97 1.89 7.28 -0.59
N LYS A 98 1.74 7.86 0.60
CA LYS A 98 0.42 8.11 1.19
C LYS A 98 -0.41 9.09 0.35
N SER A 99 0.24 10.11 -0.23
CA SER A 99 -0.42 11.11 -1.07
C SER A 99 -0.87 10.55 -2.41
N GLU A 100 -0.16 9.55 -2.92
CA GLU A 100 -0.47 8.87 -4.16
C GLU A 100 -1.65 7.91 -4.07
N ILE A 101 -2.09 7.51 -2.86
CA ILE A 101 -3.22 6.61 -2.66
C ILE A 101 -4.50 7.21 -3.27
N PRO A 102 -5.08 6.60 -4.32
CA PRO A 102 -6.35 7.01 -4.91
C PRO A 102 -7.47 7.12 -3.86
N LYS A 103 -8.13 8.28 -3.80
CA LYS A 103 -9.20 8.55 -2.83
C LYS A 103 -10.51 7.79 -3.10
N ASP A 104 -10.82 7.56 -4.39
CA ASP A 104 -12.15 7.12 -4.83
C ASP A 104 -12.16 5.76 -5.54
N SER A 105 -11.00 5.09 -5.70
CA SER A 105 -10.86 3.95 -6.63
C SER A 105 -10.32 2.65 -6.02
N LEU A 106 -9.86 2.64 -4.78
CA LEU A 106 -9.31 1.44 -4.14
C LEU A 106 -10.25 0.95 -3.05
N ASP A 107 -10.77 -0.28 -3.22
CA ASP A 107 -11.59 -0.95 -2.21
C ASP A 107 -10.80 -1.18 -0.90
N ASP A 108 -9.47 -1.34 -0.99
CA ASP A 108 -8.59 -1.67 0.14
C ASP A 108 -7.70 -0.49 0.62
N LYS A 109 -8.21 0.74 0.58
CA LYS A 109 -7.46 1.92 1.07
C LYS A 109 -6.86 1.72 2.47
N SER A 110 -7.62 1.09 3.37
CA SER A 110 -7.19 0.79 4.73
C SER A 110 -5.98 -0.13 4.78
N MET A 111 -5.84 -1.07 3.82
CA MET A 111 -4.69 -1.96 3.74
C MET A 111 -3.41 -1.15 3.45
N TYR A 112 -3.46 -0.26 2.45
CA TYR A 112 -2.33 0.58 2.08
C TYR A 112 -1.92 1.51 3.23
N GLU A 113 -2.89 2.16 3.89
CA GLU A 113 -2.62 3.02 5.05
C GLU A 113 -2.01 2.24 6.22
N ASN A 114 -2.49 1.03 6.49
CA ASN A 114 -1.95 0.17 7.55
C ASN A 114 -0.52 -0.29 7.25
N LEU A 115 -0.20 -0.60 6.00
CA LEU A 115 1.17 -0.95 5.60
C LEU A 115 2.12 0.23 5.79
N ILE A 116 1.75 1.42 5.32
CA ILE A 116 2.54 2.65 5.55
C ILE A 116 2.76 2.88 7.05
N LEU A 117 1.71 2.72 7.86
CA LEU A 117 1.83 2.87 9.32
C LEU A 117 2.76 1.82 9.94
N THR A 118 2.76 0.60 9.41
CA THR A 118 3.63 -0.48 9.88
C THR A 118 5.09 -0.17 9.58
N TYR A 119 5.40 0.28 8.35
CA TYR A 119 6.75 0.72 7.97
C TYR A 119 7.21 1.92 8.80
N LYS A 120 6.33 2.88 9.07
CA LYS A 120 6.63 3.99 9.98
C LYS A 120 7.01 3.52 11.38
N LYS A 121 6.21 2.61 11.96
CA LYS A 121 6.49 2.02 13.28
C LYS A 121 7.81 1.24 13.29
N LEU A 122 8.12 0.54 12.21
CA LEU A 122 9.38 -0.19 12.06
C LEU A 122 10.58 0.77 12.05
N MET A 123 10.49 1.87 11.30
CA MET A 123 11.50 2.93 11.29
C MET A 123 11.69 3.54 12.68
N ASP A 124 10.60 3.93 13.36
CA ASP A 124 10.64 4.48 14.72
C ASP A 124 11.31 3.50 15.70
N ALA A 125 10.96 2.21 15.62
CA ALA A 125 11.57 1.18 16.46
C ALA A 125 13.07 1.01 16.20
N LYS A 126 13.51 1.02 14.93
CA LYS A 126 14.95 0.96 14.58
C LYS A 126 15.70 2.20 15.07
N ARG A 127 15.11 3.39 14.97
CA ARG A 127 15.68 4.63 15.53
C ARG A 127 15.88 4.51 17.03
N ASP A 128 14.84 4.09 17.76
CA ASP A 128 14.89 3.98 19.22
C ASP A 128 15.93 2.95 19.66
N LEU A 129 16.04 1.81 18.96
CA LEU A 129 17.11 0.83 19.18
C LEU A 129 18.50 1.43 19.01
N LYS A 130 18.71 2.26 17.98
CA LYS A 130 20.01 2.93 17.75
C LYS A 130 20.35 3.94 18.85
N GLN A 131 19.37 4.69 19.33
CA GLN A 131 19.57 5.62 20.44
C GLN A 131 19.96 4.88 21.72
N VAL A 132 19.32 3.74 22.01
CA VAL A 132 19.68 2.89 23.14
C VAL A 132 21.08 2.29 22.98
N GLU A 133 21.46 1.86 21.78
CA GLU A 133 22.82 1.38 21.50
C GLU A 133 23.88 2.45 21.78
N ASN A 134 23.65 3.67 21.30
CA ASN A 134 24.56 4.81 21.54
C ASN A 134 24.66 5.15 23.02
N ALA A 135 23.53 5.23 23.74
CA ALA A 135 23.52 5.51 25.17
C ALA A 135 24.25 4.41 25.97
N LYS A 136 24.13 3.14 25.56
CA LYS A 136 24.86 2.03 26.18
C LYS A 136 26.37 2.16 26.00
N ASN A 137 26.83 2.56 24.81
CA ASN A 137 28.25 2.78 24.54
C ASN A 137 28.79 3.96 25.37
N GLU A 138 28.05 5.06 25.45
CA GLU A 138 28.42 6.21 26.30
C GLU A 138 28.51 5.84 27.78
N ILE A 139 27.58 5.03 28.30
CA ILE A 139 27.64 4.52 29.67
C ILE A 139 28.88 3.64 29.88
N ALA A 140 29.26 2.82 28.90
CA ALA A 140 30.46 1.99 29.00
C ALA A 140 31.73 2.85 29.09
N ASP A 141 31.86 3.87 28.23
CA ASP A 141 32.99 4.81 28.24
C ASP A 141 33.06 5.60 29.57
N LEU A 142 31.91 6.10 30.06
CA LEU A 142 31.84 6.81 31.33
C LEU A 142 32.23 5.92 32.52
N ASN A 143 31.82 4.64 32.51
CA ASN A 143 32.22 3.69 33.55
C ASN A 143 33.72 3.40 33.52
N GLU A 144 34.33 3.32 32.33
CA GLU A 144 35.77 3.16 32.20
C GLU A 144 36.53 4.37 32.75
N GLN A 145 36.08 5.58 32.40
CA GLN A 145 36.65 6.84 32.92
C GLN A 145 36.50 6.96 34.44
N LEU A 146 35.35 6.54 34.98
CA LEU A 146 35.09 6.54 36.41
C LEU A 146 36.03 5.58 37.14
N SER A 147 36.19 4.34 36.64
CA SER A 147 37.13 3.37 37.20
C SER A 147 38.58 3.86 37.15
N ALA A 148 38.98 4.54 36.08
CA ALA A 148 40.31 5.14 35.96
C ALA A 148 40.52 6.25 37.01
N SER A 149 39.53 7.14 37.17
CA SER A 149 39.55 8.22 38.15
C SER A 149 39.61 7.69 39.59
N GLU A 150 38.83 6.65 39.91
CA GLU A 150 38.87 5.99 41.22
C GLU A 150 40.26 5.38 41.53
N LYS A 151 40.90 4.76 40.53
CA LYS A 151 42.27 4.25 40.69
C LYS A 151 43.28 5.36 40.95
N GLU A 152 43.16 6.48 40.24
CA GLU A 152 44.05 7.63 40.39
C GLU A 152 43.89 8.30 41.76
N ILE A 153 42.65 8.49 42.23
CA ILE A 153 42.36 8.97 43.58
C ILE A 153 42.98 8.04 44.63
N GLY A 154 42.78 6.72 44.50
CA GLY A 154 43.37 5.75 45.43
C GLY A 154 44.90 5.73 45.43
N GLN A 155 45.55 6.08 44.32
CA GLN A 155 47.01 6.25 44.26
C GLN A 155 47.45 7.54 44.95
N LEU A 156 46.74 8.64 44.72
CA LEU A 156 47.01 9.94 45.34
C LEU A 156 46.82 9.90 46.87
N GLU A 157 45.75 9.26 47.35
CA GLU A 157 45.51 9.06 48.78
C GLU A 157 46.66 8.30 49.46
N LYS A 158 47.12 7.20 48.85
CA LYS A 158 48.27 6.43 49.34
C LYS A 158 49.56 7.26 49.37
N ALA A 159 49.81 8.04 48.31
CA ALA A 159 50.98 8.91 48.25
C ALA A 159 50.93 10.00 49.33
N LEU A 160 49.74 10.55 49.58
CA LEU A 160 49.50 11.57 50.59
C LEU A 160 49.72 11.00 52.00
N GLU A 161 49.19 9.81 52.30
CA GLU A 161 49.41 9.12 53.58
C GLU A 161 50.92 8.85 53.83
N LEU A 162 51.65 8.42 52.80
CA LEU A 162 53.11 8.24 52.85
C LEU A 162 53.84 9.55 53.18
N SER A 163 53.47 10.64 52.51
CA SER A 163 54.08 11.95 52.74
C SER A 163 53.80 12.48 54.16
N GLN A 164 52.60 12.22 54.70
CA GLN A 164 52.25 12.59 56.07
C GLN A 164 53.04 11.78 57.10
N ARG A 165 53.26 10.49 56.85
CA ARG A 165 54.10 9.64 57.72
C ARG A 165 55.57 10.00 57.71
N LEU A 166 56.09 10.51 56.58
CA LEU A 166 57.48 10.98 56.48
C LEU A 166 57.70 12.35 57.14
N ARG A 167 56.63 13.11 57.39
CA ARG A 167 56.69 14.45 57.99
C ARG A 167 56.59 14.45 59.52
N ASN A 168 56.19 13.32 60.12
CA ASN A 168 56.15 13.09 61.57
C ASN A 168 57.31 12.18 61.98
#